data_AF-A0AA39AEP4-F1
#
_entry.id   AF-A0AA39AEP4-F1
#
_cell.length_a   1.000
_cell.length_b   1.000
_cell.length_c   1.000
_cell.angle_alpha   90.00
_cell.angle_beta   90.00
_cell.angle_gamma   90.00
#
_symmetry.space_group_name_H-M   'P 1'
#
loop_
_entity.id
_entity.type
_entity.pdbx_description
1 polymer ?
#
loop_
_entity_poly.entity_id
_entity_poly.type
_entity_poly.pdbx_seq_one_letter_code
_entity_poly.pdbx_strand_id
1 'polypeptide(L)'
;MDPPQEDQSSQHGQGGNPNAYLSMRDRMHPPRMSAPSCIVPPLEQLIIRPHIVPLLPNFHGMESENPYAHIKEFEEVCNTFREGGASIDLMRLKLFPFTLKDKAKIWLNSLRPRSIRN
;
A
#
# COMPACT_ATOMS: atom_id res chain seq x y z
N MET A 1 -47.16 35.84 -40.61
CA MET A 1 -46.02 35.67 -39.70
C MET A 1 -46.56 35.02 -38.46
N ASP A 2 -46.31 33.72 -38.31
CA ASP A 2 -46.27 33.01 -37.03
C ASP A 2 -45.64 31.62 -37.30
N PRO A 3 -44.61 31.20 -36.55
CA PRO A 3 -44.27 29.79 -36.39
C PRO A 3 -44.62 29.28 -34.97
N PRO A 4 -44.84 27.96 -34.80
CA PRO A 4 -45.43 27.38 -33.59
C PRO A 4 -44.42 27.10 -32.47
N GLN A 5 -44.97 26.99 -31.26
CA GLN A 5 -44.31 26.71 -29.99
C GLN A 5 -43.73 25.29 -29.84
N GLU A 6 -42.63 25.25 -29.09
CA GLU A 6 -42.20 24.29 -28.06
C GLU A 6 -42.03 22.80 -28.43
N ASP A 7 -40.77 22.35 -28.37
CA ASP A 7 -40.47 21.06 -27.75
C ASP A 7 -39.65 21.30 -26.48
N GLN A 8 -40.21 20.82 -25.38
CA GLN A 8 -39.62 20.80 -24.05
C GLN A 8 -38.66 19.62 -23.95
N SER A 9 -37.80 19.65 -22.93
CA SER A 9 -36.94 18.55 -22.45
C SER A 9 -35.69 18.29 -23.32
N SER A 10 -34.48 18.25 -22.79
CA SER A 10 -34.12 17.52 -21.58
C SER A 10 -32.86 18.11 -20.96
N GLN A 11 -32.93 18.43 -19.68
CA GLN A 11 -31.77 18.32 -18.80
C GLN A 11 -31.23 16.90 -18.93
N HIS A 12 -30.04 16.70 -19.49
CA HIS A 12 -29.33 15.44 -19.38
C HIS A 12 -27.82 15.63 -19.50
N GLY A 13 -27.09 15.08 -18.51
CA GLY A 13 -25.70 14.68 -18.69
C GLY A 13 -24.66 15.50 -17.92
N GLN A 14 -24.67 15.40 -16.58
CA GLN A 14 -23.42 15.44 -15.83
C GLN A 14 -22.47 14.39 -16.42
N GLY A 15 -21.33 14.84 -16.93
CA GLY A 15 -20.29 13.96 -17.48
C GLY A 15 -19.06 14.75 -17.89
N GLY A 16 -18.68 15.78 -17.10
CA GLY A 16 -17.46 16.53 -17.35
C GLY A 16 -16.27 15.57 -17.27
N ASN A 17 -15.52 15.45 -18.37
CA ASN A 17 -14.29 14.68 -18.41
C ASN A 17 -13.35 15.20 -17.31
N PRO A 18 -12.99 14.41 -16.29
CA PRO A 18 -12.12 14.86 -15.20
C PRO A 18 -10.73 15.29 -15.70
N ASN A 19 -10.37 14.97 -16.95
CA ASN A 19 -9.13 15.39 -17.59
C ASN A 19 -9.18 16.77 -18.26
N ALA A 20 -10.33 17.47 -18.27
CA ALA A 20 -10.48 18.75 -18.94
C ALA A 20 -9.72 19.90 -18.24
N TYR A 21 -9.41 19.74 -16.94
CA TYR A 21 -8.78 20.78 -16.12
C TYR A 21 -7.34 20.46 -15.69
N LEU A 22 -6.73 19.38 -16.21
CA LEU A 22 -5.37 19.01 -15.85
C LEU A 22 -4.34 19.81 -16.68
N SER A 23 -3.45 20.53 -16.00
CA SER A 23 -2.32 21.21 -16.64
C SER A 23 -1.39 20.20 -17.34
N MET A 24 -0.61 20.63 -18.33
CA MET A 24 0.43 19.79 -18.94
C MET A 24 1.42 19.26 -17.87
N ARG A 25 1.68 20.04 -16.81
CA ARG A 25 2.49 19.59 -15.67
C ARG A 25 1.84 18.45 -14.89
N ASP A 26 0.52 18.46 -14.74
CA ASP A 26 -0.21 17.41 -14.01
C ASP A 26 -0.25 16.11 -14.80
N ARG A 27 -0.26 16.21 -16.14
CA ARG A 27 -0.18 15.05 -17.05
C ARG A 27 1.17 14.35 -17.03
N MET A 28 2.25 15.06 -16.68
CA MET A 28 3.58 14.47 -16.49
C MET A 28 3.69 13.63 -15.21
N HIS A 29 2.68 13.70 -14.32
CA HIS A 29 2.60 12.92 -13.10
C HIS A 29 1.33 12.07 -13.12
N PRO A 30 1.36 10.88 -13.76
CA PRO A 30 0.18 10.02 -13.79
C PRO A 30 -0.34 9.81 -12.35
N PRO A 31 -1.67 9.87 -12.11
CA PRO A 31 -2.23 9.61 -10.80
C PRO A 31 -1.66 8.30 -10.28
N ARG A 32 -1.02 8.32 -9.10
CA ARG A 32 -0.58 7.09 -8.45
C ARG A 32 -1.83 6.26 -8.15
N MET A 33 -2.12 5.28 -9.00
CA MET A 33 -3.22 4.33 -8.82
C MET A 33 -2.93 3.30 -7.71
N SER A 34 -1.78 3.39 -7.03
CA SER A 34 -1.45 2.52 -5.91
C SER A 34 -2.43 2.75 -4.76
N ALA A 35 -3.13 1.70 -4.35
CA ALA A 35 -3.94 1.72 -3.13
C ALA A 35 -3.07 2.19 -1.94
N PRO A 36 -3.60 3.04 -1.04
CA PRO A 36 -2.89 3.42 0.16
C PRO A 36 -2.53 2.18 0.99
N SER A 37 -1.40 2.25 1.71
CA SER A 37 -0.88 1.13 2.50
C SER A 37 -1.95 0.48 3.39
N CYS A 38 -1.98 -0.86 3.41
CA CYS A 38 -2.80 -1.64 4.32
C CYS A 38 -2.33 -1.50 5.78
N ILE A 39 -1.05 -1.19 5.99
CA ILE A 39 -0.44 -0.89 7.29
C ILE A 39 -0.64 0.59 7.61
N VAL A 40 -1.25 0.87 8.77
CA VAL A 40 -1.32 2.22 9.32
C VAL A 40 0.09 2.64 9.75
N PRO A 41 0.62 3.78 9.26
CA PRO A 41 1.91 4.30 9.69
C PRO A 41 1.91 4.46 11.22
N PRO A 42 2.88 3.87 11.91
CA PRO A 42 2.98 4.00 13.36
C PRO A 42 3.24 5.46 13.77
N LEU A 43 2.65 5.89 14.89
CA LEU A 43 2.87 7.22 15.45
C LEU A 43 4.31 7.39 15.95
N GLU A 44 4.93 6.29 16.39
CA GLU A 44 6.32 6.25 16.83
C GLU A 44 7.30 6.09 15.67
N GLN A 45 8.35 6.90 15.68
CA GLN A 45 9.40 6.87 14.66
C GLN A 45 10.50 5.86 15.00
N LEU A 46 10.33 4.63 14.53
CA LEU A 46 11.46 3.67 14.43
C LEU A 46 12.27 3.90 13.14
N ILE A 47 13.57 4.14 13.28
CA ILE A 47 14.51 4.18 12.14
C ILE A 47 14.98 2.75 11.86
N ILE A 48 14.69 2.24 10.66
CA ILE A 48 15.26 0.96 10.21
C ILE A 48 16.68 1.20 9.73
N ARG A 49 17.65 0.52 10.34
CA ARG A 49 19.04 0.56 9.88
C ARG A 49 19.13 -0.23 8.56
N PRO A 50 19.65 0.35 7.46
CA PRO A 50 19.60 -0.28 6.12
C PRO A 50 20.26 -1.67 6.04
N HIS A 51 21.29 -1.92 6.85
CA HIS A 51 22.00 -3.20 6.89
C HIS A 51 21.16 -4.37 7.44
N ILE A 52 19.98 -4.11 8.03
CA ILE A 52 19.06 -5.16 8.50
C ILE A 52 18.28 -5.78 7.34
N VAL A 53 17.96 -4.99 6.31
CA VAL A 53 17.09 -5.44 5.19
C VAL A 53 17.63 -6.68 4.46
N PRO A 54 18.93 -6.79 4.15
CA PRO A 54 19.48 -7.99 3.53
C PRO A 54 19.45 -9.24 4.42
N LEU A 55 19.28 -9.08 5.74
CA LEU A 55 19.25 -10.20 6.70
C LEU A 55 17.85 -10.78 6.90
N LEU A 56 16.82 -10.13 6.33
CA LEU A 56 15.46 -10.59 6.42
C LEU A 56 15.25 -11.87 5.59
N PRO A 57 14.48 -12.85 6.11
CA PRO A 57 14.09 -14.00 5.30
C PRO A 57 13.20 -13.55 4.14
N ASN A 58 13.19 -14.34 3.06
CA ASN A 58 12.32 -14.12 1.92
C ASN A 58 11.17 -15.14 1.94
N PHE A 59 9.97 -14.71 1.59
CA PHE A 59 8.80 -15.57 1.43
C PHE A 59 8.05 -15.18 0.16
N HIS A 60 8.01 -16.09 -0.81
CA HIS A 60 7.41 -15.87 -2.12
C HIS A 60 5.92 -16.23 -2.14
N GLY A 61 5.46 -17.02 -1.15
CA GLY A 61 4.11 -17.58 -1.09
C GLY A 61 3.95 -18.80 -1.99
N MET A 62 5.00 -19.62 -2.11
CA MET A 62 4.97 -20.89 -2.84
C MET A 62 4.50 -22.04 -1.94
N GLU A 63 3.91 -23.08 -2.54
CA GLU A 63 3.45 -24.28 -1.81
C GLU A 63 4.60 -25.06 -1.15
N SER A 64 5.82 -24.92 -1.68
CA SER A 64 7.03 -25.51 -1.13
C SER A 64 7.60 -24.76 0.08
N GLU A 65 7.17 -23.52 0.32
CA GLU A 65 7.68 -22.71 1.43
C GLU A 65 6.87 -22.97 2.70
N ASN A 66 7.55 -23.07 3.84
CA ASN A 66 6.89 -23.22 5.13
C ASN A 66 6.67 -21.83 5.78
N PRO A 67 5.40 -21.37 5.95
CA PRO A 67 5.13 -20.07 6.56
C PRO A 67 5.57 -19.99 8.02
N TYR A 68 5.57 -21.11 8.76
CA TYR A 68 6.00 -21.12 10.17
C TYR A 68 7.51 -20.95 10.32
N ALA A 69 8.29 -21.56 9.42
CA ALA A 69 9.75 -21.38 9.40
C ALA A 69 10.09 -19.91 9.10
N HIS A 70 9.41 -19.32 8.11
CA HIS A 70 9.57 -17.92 7.77
C HIS A 70 9.29 -16.98 8.94
N ILE A 71 8.17 -17.17 9.66
CA ILE A 71 7.84 -16.34 10.83
C ILE A 71 8.91 -16.50 11.92
N LYS A 72 9.36 -17.72 12.20
CA LYS A 72 10.41 -17.96 13.21
C LYS A 72 11.71 -17.23 12.88
N GLU A 73 12.21 -17.37 11.65
CA GLU A 73 13.42 -16.68 11.18
C GLU A 73 13.27 -15.16 11.22
N PHE A 74 12.10 -14.65 10.82
CA PHE A 74 11.79 -13.23 10.87
C PHE A 74 11.81 -12.67 12.31
N GLU A 75 11.23 -13.41 13.25
CA GLU A 75 11.23 -13.04 14.67
C GLU A 75 12.65 -13.07 15.27
N GLU A 76 13.49 -14.04 14.89
CA GLU A 76 14.89 -14.11 15.31
C GLU A 76 15.68 -12.87 14.86
N VAL A 77 15.49 -12.42 13.62
CA VAL A 77 16.12 -11.18 13.12
C VAL A 77 15.62 -9.97 13.90
N CYS A 78 14.30 -9.83 14.09
CA CYS A 78 13.74 -8.69 14.86
C CYS A 78 14.24 -8.66 16.31
N ASN A 79 14.36 -9.82 16.96
CA ASN A 79 14.84 -9.92 18.33
C ASN A 79 16.33 -9.59 18.45
N THR A 80 17.13 -9.92 17.42
CA THR A 80 18.57 -9.65 17.39
C THR A 80 18.88 -8.16 17.23
N PHE A 81 18.13 -7.46 16.38
CA PHE A 81 18.37 -6.04 16.07
C PHE A 81 17.51 -5.07 16.90
N ARG A 82 16.81 -5.57 17.92
CA ARG A 82 16.03 -4.72 18.83
C ARG A 82 16.96 -3.82 19.64
N GLU A 83 17.00 -2.54 19.28
CA GLU A 83 17.79 -1.51 19.96
C GLU A 83 16.91 -0.60 20.82
N GLY A 84 17.26 -0.45 22.11
CA GLY A 84 16.55 0.42 23.06
C GLY A 84 15.08 0.01 23.26
N GLY A 85 14.31 0.80 24.02
CA GLY A 85 12.89 0.56 24.30
C GLY A 85 11.95 0.64 23.08
N ALA A 86 12.47 0.48 21.85
CA ALA A 86 11.68 0.37 20.64
C ALA A 86 10.68 -0.79 20.76
N SER A 87 9.42 -0.50 20.47
CA SER A 87 8.39 -1.53 20.41
C SER A 87 8.78 -2.60 19.38
N ILE A 88 8.90 -3.85 19.83
CA ILE A 88 9.19 -4.99 18.95
C ILE A 88 8.11 -5.14 17.88
N ASP A 89 6.86 -4.80 18.21
CA ASP A 89 5.73 -4.85 17.29
C ASP A 89 5.86 -3.78 16.19
N LEU A 90 6.35 -2.59 16.54
CA LEU A 90 6.66 -1.55 15.58
C LEU A 90 7.75 -1.99 14.59
N MET A 91 8.79 -2.64 15.10
CA MET A 91 9.87 -3.19 14.27
C MET A 91 9.32 -4.26 13.31
N ARG A 92 8.55 -5.21 13.85
CA ARG A 92 7.93 -6.28 13.06
C ARG A 92 7.04 -5.70 11.97
N LEU A 93 6.17 -4.76 12.31
CA LEU A 93 5.23 -4.14 11.38
C LEU A 93 5.95 -3.41 10.23
N LYS A 94 7.08 -2.75 10.53
CA LYS A 94 7.87 -2.05 9.51
C LYS A 94 8.73 -2.97 8.65
N LEU A 95 9.29 -4.06 9.21
CA LEU A 95 10.19 -4.96 8.50
C LEU A 95 9.46 -6.05 7.73
N PHE A 96 8.31 -6.54 8.22
CA PHE A 96 7.58 -7.65 7.62
C PHE A 96 7.29 -7.47 6.11
N PRO A 97 6.89 -6.29 5.60
CA PRO A 97 6.67 -6.11 4.17
C PRO A 97 7.91 -6.34 3.29
N PHE A 98 9.12 -6.23 3.83
CA PHE A 98 10.36 -6.44 3.07
C PHE A 98 10.69 -7.92 2.89
N THR A 99 10.13 -8.77 3.77
CA THR A 99 10.30 -10.21 3.75
C THR A 99 9.46 -10.88 2.63
N LEU A 100 8.34 -10.25 2.23
CA LEU A 100 7.43 -10.81 1.24
C LEU A 100 7.85 -10.50 -0.20
N LYS A 101 7.81 -11.51 -1.07
CA LYS A 101 8.07 -11.44 -2.52
C LYS A 101 6.86 -11.97 -3.30
N ASP A 102 6.85 -11.72 -4.61
CA ASP A 102 5.92 -12.28 -5.59
C ASP A 102 4.46 -12.38 -5.10
N LYS A 103 3.90 -13.61 -5.01
CA LYS A 103 2.51 -13.85 -4.64
C LYS A 103 2.19 -13.30 -3.24
N ALA A 104 3.10 -13.48 -2.29
CA ALA A 104 2.93 -12.96 -0.94
C ALA A 104 2.92 -11.42 -0.92
N LYS A 105 3.77 -10.77 -1.72
CA LYS A 105 3.79 -9.30 -1.83
C LYS A 105 2.52 -8.76 -2.48
N ILE A 106 2.02 -9.44 -3.51
CA ILE A 106 0.75 -9.11 -4.16
C ILE A 106 -0.40 -9.23 -3.17
N TRP A 107 -0.45 -10.30 -2.38
CA TRP A 107 -1.44 -10.48 -1.32
C TRP A 107 -1.42 -9.33 -0.31
N LEU A 108 -0.25 -8.93 0.20
CA LEU A 108 -0.16 -7.82 1.14
C LEU A 108 -0.72 -6.51 0.54
N ASN A 109 -0.44 -6.27 -0.74
CA ASN A 109 -0.89 -5.08 -1.46
C ASN A 109 -2.39 -5.11 -1.83
N SER A 110 -3.04 -6.28 -1.81
CA SER A 110 -4.47 -6.42 -2.09
C SER A 110 -5.36 -6.19 -0.86
N LEU A 111 -4.76 -6.15 0.34
CA LEU A 111 -5.47 -5.86 1.57
C LEU A 111 -6.06 -4.45 1.56
N ARG A 112 -7.21 -4.28 2.22
CA ARG A 112 -7.84 -2.96 2.35
C ARG A 112 -6.89 -1.97 3.01
N PRO A 113 -6.86 -0.70 2.57
CA PRO A 113 -6.07 0.33 3.23
C PRO A 113 -6.38 0.42 4.72
N ARG A 114 -5.34 0.63 5.55
CA ARG A 114 -5.46 0.81 7.00
C ARG A 114 -6.12 -0.36 7.76
N SER A 115 -6.06 -1.57 7.21
CA SER A 115 -6.60 -2.79 7.81
C SER A 115 -5.70 -3.41 8.87
N ILE A 116 -4.40 -3.13 8.84
CA ILE A 116 -3.42 -3.63 9.81
C ILE A 116 -3.04 -2.49 10.78
N ARG A 117 -3.15 -2.77 12.08
CA ARG A 117 -2.90 -1.85 13.20
C ARG A 117 -2.05 -2.56 14.26
N ASN A 118 -1.33 -1.80 15.10
CA ASN A 118 -0.72 -2.32 16.32
C ASN A 118 -1.70 -2.24 17.50
#